data_AF-A0A2T5H3Y8-F1
#
_entry.id   AF-A0A2T5H3Y8-F1
#
_cell.length_a   1.000
_cell.length_b   1.000
_cell.length_c   1.000
_cell.angle_alpha   90.00
_cell.angle_beta   90.00
_cell.angle_gamma   90.00
#
_symmetry.space_group_name_H-M   'P 1'
#
loop_
_entity.id
_entity.type
_entity.pdbx_description
1 polymer ?
#
loop_
_entity_poly.entity_id
_entity_poly.type
_entity_poly.pdbx_seq_one_letter_code
_entity_poly.pdbx_strand_id
1 'polypeptide(L)'
;MKNTPKKFAIGIYAIILSSNFNPAFADLSSDTETLLNWAENTYPAYFPNHQATQSIEPWLFRFYPDTGIYAGVNKGDNKVYVT
;
A
#
# COMPACT_ATOMS: atom_id res chain seq x y z
N MET A 1 -5.78 51.48 -15.49
CA MET A 1 -6.49 50.31 -14.92
C MET A 1 -6.75 49.28 -16.01
N LYS A 2 -5.83 48.32 -16.29
CA LYS A 2 -5.98 47.41 -17.46
C LYS A 2 -5.49 45.97 -17.24
N ASN A 3 -5.36 45.52 -15.98
CA ASN A 3 -4.66 44.27 -15.65
C ASN A 3 -5.51 43.30 -14.79
N THR A 4 -6.72 43.70 -14.42
CA THR A 4 -7.60 42.99 -13.48
C THR A 4 -8.13 41.63 -13.99
N PRO A 5 -8.47 41.42 -15.28
CA PRO A 5 -9.07 40.14 -15.70
C PRO A 5 -8.05 38.99 -15.79
N LYS A 6 -6.79 39.29 -16.14
CA LYS A 6 -5.72 38.28 -16.19
C LYS A 6 -5.36 37.73 -14.81
N LYS A 7 -5.36 38.59 -13.78
CA LYS A 7 -5.13 38.17 -12.39
C LYS A 7 -6.25 37.26 -11.87
N PHE A 8 -7.49 37.52 -12.30
CA PHE A 8 -8.65 36.67 -12.00
C PHE A 8 -8.53 35.27 -12.63
N ALA A 9 -8.12 35.19 -13.90
CA ALA A 9 -7.91 33.91 -14.56
C ALA A 9 -6.82 33.05 -13.88
N ILE A 10 -5.71 33.67 -13.44
CA ILE A 10 -4.61 32.97 -12.74
C ILE A 10 -5.08 32.41 -11.39
N GLY A 11 -5.95 33.14 -10.66
CA GLY A 11 -6.53 32.65 -9.40
C GLY A 11 -7.37 31.38 -9.56
N ILE A 12 -8.11 31.24 -10.67
CA ILE A 12 -8.93 30.07 -10.96
C ILE A 12 -8.05 28.83 -11.24
N TYR A 13 -6.99 28.98 -12.02
CA TYR A 13 -6.04 27.88 -12.28
C TYR A 13 -5.35 27.41 -10.99
N ALA A 14 -5.00 28.31 -10.08
CA ALA A 14 -4.40 27.95 -8.80
C ALA A 14 -5.34 27.09 -7.94
N ILE A 15 -6.65 27.36 -7.94
CA ILE A 15 -7.66 26.58 -7.21
C ILE A 15 -7.87 25.19 -7.84
N ILE A 16 -7.88 25.10 -9.18
CA ILE A 16 -8.02 23.83 -9.90
C ILE A 16 -6.80 22.92 -9.68
N LEU A 17 -5.57 23.48 -9.65
CA LEU A 17 -4.38 22.69 -9.36
C LEU A 17 -4.36 22.18 -7.90
N SER A 18 -4.79 23.00 -6.95
CA SER A 18 -4.76 22.67 -5.52
C SER A 18 -5.89 21.75 -5.05
N SER A 19 -6.86 21.42 -5.91
CA SER A 19 -7.96 20.49 -5.58
C SER A 19 -7.65 19.02 -5.90
N ASN A 20 -6.44 18.70 -6.36
CA ASN A 20 -5.99 17.31 -6.60
C ASN A 20 -5.49 16.61 -5.33
N PHE A 21 -6.17 16.79 -4.20
CA PHE A 21 -5.94 15.95 -3.03
C PHE A 21 -6.68 14.63 -3.25
N ASN A 22 -5.95 13.58 -3.60
CA ASN A 22 -6.47 12.21 -3.58
C ASN A 22 -6.21 11.65 -2.17
N PRO A 23 -7.18 11.68 -1.24
CA PRO A 23 -7.02 10.98 0.03
C PRO A 23 -6.90 9.49 -0.25
N ALA A 24 -5.72 8.92 -0.06
CA ALA A 24 -5.53 7.48 -0.02
C ALA A 24 -5.82 7.02 1.41
N PHE A 25 -6.85 6.20 1.58
CA PHE A 25 -7.08 5.52 2.85
C PHE A 25 -6.12 4.32 2.93
N ALA A 26 -5.56 4.08 4.11
CA ALA A 26 -4.80 2.87 4.36
C ALA A 26 -5.74 1.66 4.21
N ASP A 27 -5.37 0.73 3.34
CA ASP A 27 -6.08 -0.53 3.15
C ASP A 27 -5.13 -1.65 3.53
N LEU A 28 -5.39 -2.26 4.70
CA LEU A 28 -4.52 -3.29 5.25
C LEU A 28 -4.34 -4.47 4.29
N SER A 29 -5.33 -4.78 3.44
CA SER A 29 -5.22 -5.84 2.45
C SER A 29 -4.20 -5.50 1.37
N SER A 30 -4.39 -4.39 0.66
CA SER A 30 -3.45 -3.91 -0.37
C SER A 30 -2.04 -3.66 0.20
N ASP A 31 -1.96 -3.13 1.42
CA ASP A 31 -0.69 -2.85 2.08
C ASP A 31 0.04 -4.14 2.45
N THR A 32 -0.68 -5.16 2.93
CA THR A 32 -0.11 -6.50 3.19
C THR A 32 0.41 -7.13 1.90
N GLU A 33 -0.33 -7.01 0.80
CA GLU A 33 0.13 -7.52 -0.50
C GLU A 33 1.41 -6.84 -0.99
N THR A 34 1.45 -5.51 -0.88
CA THR A 34 2.64 -4.73 -1.24
C THR A 34 3.85 -5.15 -0.42
N LEU A 35 3.66 -5.33 0.89
CA LEU A 35 4.71 -5.76 1.82
C LEU A 35 5.25 -7.16 1.48
N LEU A 36 4.35 -8.14 1.29
CA LEU A 36 4.75 -9.52 1.04
C LEU A 36 5.37 -9.71 -0.35
N ASN A 37 4.88 -8.97 -1.36
CA ASN A 37 5.53 -8.92 -2.68
C ASN A 37 6.93 -8.34 -2.61
N TRP A 38 7.14 -7.29 -1.80
CA TRP A 38 8.48 -6.74 -1.58
C TRP A 38 9.40 -7.77 -0.91
N ALA A 39 8.89 -8.52 0.08
CA ALA A 39 9.66 -9.54 0.78
C ALA A 39 10.12 -10.67 -0.15
N GLU A 40 9.25 -11.16 -1.03
CA GLU A 40 9.56 -12.16 -2.06
C GLU A 40 10.71 -11.71 -2.98
N ASN A 41 10.65 -10.46 -3.45
CA ASN A 41 11.68 -9.91 -4.34
C ASN A 41 13.01 -9.63 -3.62
N THR A 42 12.96 -9.25 -2.35
CA THR A 42 14.14 -8.81 -1.58
C THR A 42 14.87 -9.99 -0.93
N TYR A 43 14.13 -11.01 -0.50
CA TYR A 43 14.64 -12.14 0.27
C TYR A 43 14.24 -13.49 -0.34
N PRO A 44 14.63 -13.77 -1.60
CA PRO A 44 14.22 -14.98 -2.31
C PRO A 44 14.74 -16.28 -1.67
N ALA A 45 15.78 -16.21 -0.83
CA ALA A 45 16.25 -17.37 -0.07
C ALA A 45 15.24 -17.85 1.00
N TYR A 46 14.37 -16.96 1.49
CA TYR A 46 13.35 -17.26 2.50
C TYR A 46 11.94 -17.31 1.90
N PHE A 47 11.70 -16.50 0.86
CA PHE A 47 10.42 -16.38 0.15
C PHE A 47 10.62 -16.67 -1.35
N PRO A 48 10.91 -17.93 -1.73
CA PRO A 48 11.43 -18.27 -3.05
C PRO A 48 10.40 -18.21 -4.18
N ASN A 49 9.11 -18.32 -3.86
CA ASN A 49 8.02 -18.42 -4.81
C ASN A 49 6.86 -17.53 -4.41
N HIS A 50 6.22 -16.88 -5.38
CA HIS A 50 5.03 -16.07 -5.12
C HIS A 50 3.88 -16.93 -4.59
N GLN A 51 3.25 -16.47 -3.51
CA GLN A 51 2.05 -17.08 -2.93
C GLN A 51 0.91 -16.06 -2.89
N ALA A 52 -0.32 -16.50 -3.09
CA ALA A 52 -1.49 -15.64 -2.91
C ALA A 52 -1.70 -15.34 -1.42
N THR A 53 -2.04 -14.10 -1.06
CA THR A 53 -2.40 -13.78 0.33
C THR A 53 -3.73 -14.40 0.68
N GLN A 54 -3.71 -15.11 1.79
CA GLN A 54 -4.86 -15.76 2.41
C GLN A 54 -5.34 -14.91 3.58
N SER A 55 -6.64 -15.02 3.87
CA SER A 55 -7.28 -14.31 4.98
C SER A 55 -8.00 -15.31 5.87
N ILE A 56 -7.55 -15.39 7.12
CA ILE A 56 -8.23 -16.12 8.20
C ILE A 56 -8.14 -15.27 9.45
N GLU A 57 -9.22 -14.96 10.15
CA GLU A 57 -9.10 -14.06 11.31
C GLU A 57 -8.13 -14.60 12.38
N PRO A 58 -7.21 -13.76 12.92
CA PRO A 58 -7.01 -12.32 12.68
C PRO A 58 -5.93 -11.98 11.62
N TRP A 59 -5.62 -12.87 10.69
CA TRP A 59 -4.46 -12.83 9.80
C TRP A 59 -4.77 -12.53 8.34
N LEU A 60 -3.88 -11.76 7.72
CA LEU A 60 -3.60 -11.75 6.29
C LEU A 60 -2.20 -12.33 6.10
N PHE A 61 -2.05 -13.45 5.41
CA PHE A 61 -0.76 -14.17 5.42
C PHE A 61 -0.50 -14.97 4.14
N ARG A 62 0.76 -15.35 3.95
CA ARG A 62 1.24 -16.29 2.94
C ARG A 62 2.02 -17.41 3.63
N PHE A 63 1.85 -18.62 3.12
CA PHE A 63 2.63 -19.79 3.52
C PHE A 63 3.52 -20.20 2.35
N TYR A 64 4.82 -20.34 2.60
CA TYR A 64 5.82 -20.72 1.60
C TYR A 64 6.22 -22.19 1.81
N PRO A 65 5.72 -23.14 0.99
CA PRO A 65 5.91 -24.57 1.24
C PRO A 65 7.38 -25.03 1.20
N ASP A 66 8.21 -24.39 0.37
CA ASP A 66 9.61 -24.77 0.19
C ASP A 66 10.48 -24.47 1.41
N THR A 67 10.11 -23.43 2.18
CA THR A 67 10.84 -22.99 3.38
C THR A 67 10.08 -23.27 4.67
N GLY A 68 8.79 -23.61 4.58
CA GLY A 68 7.92 -23.82 5.74
C GLY A 68 7.53 -22.52 6.45
N ILE A 69 7.87 -21.35 5.89
CA ILE A 69 7.69 -20.06 6.55
C ILE A 69 6.25 -19.57 6.39
N TYR A 70 5.70 -19.04 7.47
CA TYR A 70 4.49 -18.21 7.45
C TYR A 70 4.89 -16.75 7.61
N ALA A 71 4.42 -15.89 6.71
CA ALA A 71 4.60 -14.44 6.82
C ALA A 71 3.25 -13.74 6.66
N GLY A 72 2.96 -12.78 7.53
CA GLY A 72 1.67 -12.10 7.49
C GLY A 72 1.52 -10.95 8.47
N VAL A 73 0.36 -10.31 8.39
CA VAL A 73 -0.05 -9.18 9.22
C VAL A 73 -1.26 -9.58 10.06
N ASN A 74 -1.23 -9.21 11.34
CA ASN A 74 -2.37 -9.36 12.22
C ASN A 74 -3.28 -8.13 12.10
N LYS A 75 -4.54 -8.34 11.73
CA LYS A 75 -5.58 -7.32 11.56
C LYS A 75 -5.96 -6.61 12.86
N GLY A 76 -5.70 -7.21 14.02
CA GLY A 76 -6.04 -6.67 15.33
C GLY A 76 -5.04 -5.64 15.85
N ASP A 77 -3.74 -5.82 15.56
CA ASP A 77 -2.67 -4.92 16.02
C ASP A 77 -1.87 -4.25 14.88
N ASN A 78 -2.20 -4.58 13.62
CA ASN A 78 -1.54 -4.13 12.40
C ASN A 78 -0.02 -4.39 12.36
N LYS A 79 0.46 -5.44 13.04
CA LYS A 79 1.88 -5.82 13.06
C LYS A 79 2.17 -6.99 12.15
N VAL A 80 3.42 -7.04 11.70
CA VAL A 80 3.98 -8.08 10.83
C VAL A 80 4.62 -9.18 11.67
N TYR A 81 4.40 -10.43 11.26
CA TYR A 81 4.95 -11.63 11.90
C TYR A 81 5.52 -12.57 10.84
N VAL A 82 6.62 -13.25 11.18
CA VAL A 82 7.27 -14.28 10.37
C VAL A 82 7.67 -15.44 11.29
N THR A 83 7.37 -16.68 10.90
CA THR A 83 7.64 -17.89 11.70
C THR A 83 8.43 -18.92 10.90
#